data_AF-A0A1R3FQD3-F1
#
_entry.id   AF-A0A1R3FQD3-F1
#
_cell.length_a   1.000
_cell.length_b   1.000
_cell.length_c   1.000
_cell.angle_alpha   90.00
_cell.angle_beta   90.00
_cell.angle_gamma   90.00
#
_symmetry.space_group_name_H-M   'P 1'
#
loop_
_entity.id
_entity.type
_entity.pdbx_description
1 polymer ?
#
loop_
_entity_poly.entity_id
_entity_poly.type
_entity_poly.pdbx_seq_one_letter_code
_entity_poly.pdbx_strand_id
1 'polypeptide(L)'
;MNRITWVVLAPLLLSMAMVFRTFIYGSEGYVEAITVSLVLSAPLIFTFVLVALFCRDSVSDRYVLLETIAICGHLFTVMLHVLWNGFMLADVINKDGLGPAQGYSGLILWVGSIKAMLLGVVVGICLHYVPRIFRKLAVR
;
A
#
# COMPACT_ATOMS: atom_id res chain seq x y z
N MET A 1 13.08 5.09 15.64
CA MET A 1 12.24 4.93 14.43
C MET A 1 11.15 5.99 14.51
N ASN A 2 10.96 6.80 13.45
CA ASN A 2 10.05 7.94 13.47
C ASN A 2 8.59 7.47 13.70
N ARG A 3 7.75 8.29 14.36
CA ARG A 3 6.32 8.01 14.60
C ARG A 3 5.58 7.68 13.31
N ILE A 4 5.93 8.35 12.21
CA ILE A 4 5.36 8.09 10.88
C ILE A 4 5.62 6.64 10.46
N THR A 5 6.83 6.13 10.63
CA THR A 5 7.20 4.75 10.29
C THR A 5 6.36 3.72 11.06
N TRP A 6 6.04 3.99 12.32
CA TRP A 6 5.15 3.12 13.10
C TRP A 6 3.71 3.15 12.59
N VAL A 7 3.21 4.35 12.23
CA VAL A 7 1.86 4.52 11.68
C VAL A 7 1.72 3.78 10.35
N VAL A 8 2.73 3.80 9.48
CA VAL A 8 2.70 3.08 8.20
C VAL A 8 2.95 1.58 8.32
N LEU A 9 3.61 1.13 9.40
CA LEU A 9 3.83 -0.30 9.65
C LEU A 9 2.51 -1.04 9.97
N ALA A 10 1.62 -0.42 10.74
CA ALA A 10 0.35 -1.03 11.14
C ALA A 10 -0.52 -1.53 9.97
N PRO A 11 -0.84 -0.71 8.94
CA PRO A 11 -1.63 -1.16 7.80
C PRO A 11 -0.91 -2.19 6.92
N LEU A 12 0.43 -2.12 6.83
CA LEU A 12 1.22 -3.16 6.16
C LEU A 12 1.01 -4.51 6.84
N LEU A 13 1.19 -4.58 8.15
CA LEU A 13 1.00 -5.82 8.92
C LEU A 13 -0.44 -6.33 8.85
N LEU A 14 -1.43 -5.43 8.93
CA LEU A 14 -2.84 -5.79 8.78
C LEU A 14 -3.10 -6.41 7.40
N SER A 15 -2.60 -5.78 6.33
CA SER A 15 -2.73 -6.29 4.97
C SER A 15 -2.07 -7.66 4.81
N MET A 16 -0.84 -7.84 5.30
CA MET A 16 -0.14 -9.12 5.27
C MET A 16 -0.90 -10.21 6.04
N ALA A 17 -1.48 -9.87 7.20
CA ALA A 17 -2.27 -10.80 8.00
C ALA A 17 -3.55 -11.24 7.26
N MET A 18 -4.24 -10.32 6.58
CA MET A 18 -5.43 -10.65 5.77
C MET A 18 -5.10 -11.59 4.62
N VAL A 19 -4.02 -11.33 3.88
CA VAL A 19 -3.60 -12.22 2.79
C VAL A 19 -3.22 -13.59 3.33
N PHE A 20 -2.42 -13.64 4.40
CA PHE A 20 -2.04 -14.90 5.02
C PHE A 20 -3.25 -15.72 5.47
N ARG A 21 -4.23 -15.08 6.11
CA ARG A 21 -5.50 -15.71 6.52
C ARG A 21 -6.33 -16.19 5.33
N THR A 22 -6.31 -15.47 4.23
CA THR A 22 -7.03 -15.83 3.02
C THR A 22 -6.45 -17.10 2.40
N PHE A 23 -5.12 -17.18 2.27
CA PHE A 23 -4.46 -18.31 1.57
C PHE A 23 -4.18 -19.52 2.45
N ILE A 24 -4.04 -19.36 3.78
CA ILE A 24 -3.91 -20.53 4.67
C ILE A 24 -5.20 -21.37 4.71
N TYR A 25 -6.36 -20.76 4.45
CA TYR A 25 -7.65 -21.48 4.41
C TYR A 25 -7.81 -22.28 3.11
N GLY A 26 -7.11 -21.90 2.03
CA GLY A 26 -7.22 -22.52 0.71
C GLY A 26 -6.00 -23.34 0.25
N SER A 27 -4.85 -23.25 0.92
CA SER A 27 -3.62 -23.96 0.52
C SER A 27 -3.43 -25.26 1.31
N GLU A 28 -2.92 -26.30 0.67
CA GLU A 28 -2.51 -27.54 1.35
C GLU A 28 -1.20 -27.40 2.14
N GLY A 29 -0.44 -26.30 1.95
CA GLY A 29 0.88 -26.12 2.56
C GLY A 29 1.15 -24.72 3.11
N TYR A 30 1.57 -24.64 4.38
CA TYR A 30 1.96 -23.39 5.04
C TYR A 30 3.01 -22.56 4.28
N VAL A 31 3.97 -23.21 3.63
CA VAL A 31 5.04 -22.55 2.86
C VAL A 31 4.49 -21.80 1.65
N GLU A 32 3.47 -22.36 1.00
CA GLU A 32 2.81 -21.74 -0.14
C GLU A 32 2.05 -20.48 0.30
N ALA A 33 1.28 -20.58 1.39
CA ALA A 33 0.58 -19.44 1.97
C ALA A 33 1.53 -18.29 2.36
N ILE A 34 2.71 -18.60 2.93
CA ILE A 34 3.74 -17.59 3.24
C ILE A 34 4.27 -16.95 1.96
N THR A 35 4.63 -17.76 0.95
CA THR A 35 5.17 -17.28 -0.32
C THR A 35 4.19 -16.34 -1.02
N VAL A 36 2.93 -16.76 -1.16
CA VAL A 36 1.87 -15.96 -1.79
C VAL A 36 1.63 -14.66 -1.00
N SER A 37 1.62 -14.74 0.33
CA SER A 37 1.45 -13.55 1.18
C SER A 37 2.55 -12.52 0.99
N LEU A 38 3.81 -12.96 0.86
CA LEU A 38 4.95 -12.08 0.61
C LEU A 38 4.88 -11.47 -0.79
N VAL A 39 4.56 -12.26 -1.81
CA VAL A 39 4.47 -11.79 -3.21
C VAL A 39 3.35 -10.76 -3.36
N LEU A 40 2.15 -11.04 -2.84
CA LEU A 40 1.02 -10.12 -2.93
C LEU A 40 1.19 -8.86 -2.06
N SER A 41 2.06 -8.91 -1.04
CA SER A 41 2.38 -7.75 -0.20
C SER A 41 3.59 -6.96 -0.69
N ALA A 42 4.30 -7.41 -1.73
CA ALA A 42 5.53 -6.78 -2.20
C ALA A 42 5.39 -5.27 -2.52
N PRO A 43 4.32 -4.77 -3.18
CA PRO A 43 4.15 -3.33 -3.42
C PRO A 43 4.03 -2.51 -2.12
N LEU A 44 3.33 -3.08 -1.13
CA LEU A 44 3.16 -2.49 0.19
C LEU A 44 4.47 -2.45 0.97
N ILE A 45 5.25 -3.55 0.94
CA ILE A 45 6.58 -3.61 1.55
C ILE A 45 7.51 -2.60 0.90
N PHE A 46 7.50 -2.51 -0.44
CA PHE A 46 8.32 -1.56 -1.17
C PHE A 46 8.02 -0.11 -0.77
N THR A 47 6.75 0.30 -0.78
CA THR A 47 6.36 1.66 -0.39
C THR A 47 6.64 1.97 1.08
N PHE A 48 6.51 0.97 1.97
CA PHE A 48 6.93 1.11 3.37
C PHE A 48 8.43 1.40 3.50
N VAL A 49 9.27 0.70 2.73
CA VAL A 49 10.72 0.96 2.69
C VAL A 49 11.01 2.39 2.22
N LEU A 50 10.31 2.88 1.20
CA LEU A 50 10.46 4.27 0.75
C LEU A 50 10.11 5.28 1.86
N VAL A 51 9.02 5.05 2.61
CA VAL A 51 8.66 5.88 3.77
C VAL A 51 9.75 5.82 4.84
N ALA A 52 10.26 4.63 5.15
CA ALA A 52 11.32 4.45 6.15
C ALA A 52 12.63 5.18 5.77
N LEU A 53 12.96 5.23 4.47
CA LEU A 53 14.14 5.93 3.96
C LEU A 53 13.95 7.46 3.89
N PHE A 54 12.83 7.92 3.34
CA PHE A 54 12.63 9.35 3.05
C PHE A 54 12.02 10.16 4.21
N CYS A 55 11.31 9.51 5.14
CA CYS A 55 10.73 10.17 6.32
C CYS A 55 11.64 10.09 7.55
N ARG A 56 12.93 9.75 7.37
CA ARG A 56 13.93 9.88 8.43
C ARG A 56 14.26 11.36 8.59
N ASP A 57 14.34 11.85 9.82
CA ASP A 57 14.48 13.28 10.16
C ASP A 57 15.55 14.00 9.32
N SER A 58 16.73 13.38 9.14
CA SER A 58 17.84 13.94 8.35
C SER A 58 17.57 14.11 6.85
N VAL A 59 16.62 13.35 6.30
CA VAL A 59 16.26 13.35 4.86
C VAL A 59 15.02 14.20 4.62
N SER A 60 14.04 14.12 5.53
CA SER A 60 12.78 14.86 5.49
C SER A 60 13.02 16.37 5.43
N ASP A 61 13.88 16.91 6.31
CA ASP A 61 14.20 18.35 6.34
C ASP A 61 14.82 18.87 5.04
N ARG A 62 15.55 18.00 4.33
CA ARG A 62 16.24 18.37 3.08
C ARG A 62 15.37 18.15 1.84
N TYR A 63 14.50 17.13 1.85
CA TYR A 63 13.77 16.68 0.67
C TYR A 63 12.27 16.47 0.94
N VAL A 64 11.60 17.53 1.36
CA VAL A 64 10.14 17.55 1.65
C VAL A 64 9.27 16.99 0.51
N LEU A 65 9.67 17.17 -0.76
CA LEU A 65 8.95 16.60 -1.90
C LEU A 65 9.00 15.06 -1.89
N LEU A 66 10.18 14.48 -1.67
CA LEU A 66 10.35 13.01 -1.65
C LEU A 66 9.60 12.40 -0.48
N GLU A 67 9.60 13.05 0.67
CA GLU A 67 8.79 12.66 1.83
C GLU A 67 7.30 12.65 1.48
N THR A 68 6.79 13.74 0.90
CA THR A 68 5.37 13.87 0.51
C THR A 68 4.98 12.75 -0.48
N ILE A 69 5.82 12.51 -1.49
CA ILE A 69 5.59 11.45 -2.48
C ILE A 69 5.61 10.07 -1.82
N ALA A 70 6.55 9.80 -0.91
CA ALA A 70 6.64 8.50 -0.23
C ALA A 70 5.40 8.23 0.63
N ILE A 71 4.94 9.23 1.41
CA ILE A 71 3.74 9.12 2.24
C ILE A 71 2.50 8.90 1.37
N CYS A 72 2.29 9.72 0.34
CA CYS A 72 1.12 9.59 -0.54
C CYS A 72 1.15 8.27 -1.34
N GLY A 73 2.32 7.88 -1.86
CA GLY A 73 2.54 6.59 -2.53
C GLY A 73 2.16 5.41 -1.63
N HIS A 74 2.62 5.43 -0.38
CA HIS A 74 2.30 4.39 0.58
C HIS A 74 0.81 4.39 0.96
N LEU A 75 0.22 5.56 1.22
CA LEU A 75 -1.20 5.68 1.61
C LEU A 75 -2.13 5.10 0.53
N PHE A 76 -1.93 5.47 -0.74
CA PHE A 76 -2.74 4.93 -1.84
C PHE A 76 -2.56 3.42 -1.99
N THR A 77 -1.33 2.94 -1.86
CA THR A 77 -1.01 1.51 -1.92
C THR A 77 -1.72 0.76 -0.79
N VAL A 78 -1.69 1.30 0.44
CA VAL A 78 -2.41 0.79 1.60
C VAL A 78 -3.91 0.74 1.38
N MET A 79 -4.54 1.85 1.00
CA MET A 79 -6.00 1.90 0.85
C MET A 79 -6.49 0.83 -0.11
N LEU A 80 -5.77 0.65 -1.20
CA LEU A 80 -6.12 -0.29 -2.24
C LEU A 80 -5.90 -1.75 -1.81
N HIS A 81 -4.74 -2.06 -1.22
CA HIS A 81 -4.42 -3.43 -0.79
C HIS A 81 -5.26 -3.85 0.41
N VAL A 82 -5.48 -2.97 1.40
CA VAL A 82 -6.33 -3.28 2.56
C VAL A 82 -7.77 -3.55 2.12
N LEU A 83 -8.30 -2.73 1.21
CA LEU A 83 -9.66 -2.92 0.67
C LEU A 83 -9.80 -4.27 -0.04
N TRP A 84 -8.89 -4.61 -0.96
CA TRP A 84 -8.97 -5.87 -1.69
C TRP A 84 -8.69 -7.09 -0.84
N ASN A 85 -7.67 -7.04 0.00
CA ASN A 85 -7.37 -8.15 0.90
C ASN A 85 -8.53 -8.36 1.88
N GLY A 86 -9.23 -7.29 2.27
CA GLY A 86 -10.48 -7.36 3.01
C GLY A 86 -11.60 -8.04 2.22
N PHE A 87 -11.81 -7.70 0.95
CA PHE A 87 -12.81 -8.36 0.10
C PHE A 87 -12.49 -9.85 -0.14
N MET A 88 -11.24 -10.17 -0.45
CA MET A 88 -10.79 -11.56 -0.60
C MET A 88 -11.01 -12.37 0.68
N LEU A 89 -10.64 -11.81 1.83
CA LEU A 89 -10.85 -12.46 3.12
C LEU A 89 -12.33 -12.65 3.43
N ALA A 90 -13.16 -11.63 3.17
CA ALA A 90 -14.61 -11.73 3.36
C ALA A 90 -15.22 -12.80 2.46
N ASP A 91 -14.77 -12.93 1.21
CA ASP A 91 -15.25 -13.97 0.30
C ASP A 91 -14.81 -15.37 0.74
N VAL A 92 -13.58 -15.55 1.22
CA VAL A 92 -13.14 -16.84 1.78
C VAL A 92 -13.98 -17.23 2.99
N ILE A 93 -14.24 -16.29 3.90
CA ILE A 93 -15.04 -16.55 5.11
C ILE A 93 -16.49 -16.92 4.75
N ASN A 94 -17.07 -16.33 3.69
CA ASN A 94 -18.48 -16.53 3.35
C ASN A 94 -18.74 -17.64 2.33
N LYS A 95 -17.74 -18.00 1.50
CA LYS A 95 -17.90 -18.91 0.36
C LYS A 95 -16.95 -20.10 0.40
N ASP A 96 -16.22 -20.28 1.51
CA ASP A 96 -15.27 -21.36 1.75
C ASP A 96 -14.18 -21.52 0.66
N GLY A 97 -13.82 -20.44 -0.03
CA GLY A 97 -12.73 -20.48 -1.00
C GLY A 97 -12.64 -19.29 -1.94
N LEU A 98 -11.53 -19.25 -2.68
CA LEU A 98 -11.31 -18.32 -3.77
C LEU A 98 -11.46 -19.01 -5.12
N GLY A 99 -12.42 -18.54 -5.92
CA GLY A 99 -12.70 -19.07 -7.26
C GLY A 99 -12.33 -18.08 -8.36
N PRO A 100 -12.03 -18.55 -9.60
CA PRO A 100 -11.77 -17.66 -10.74
C PRO A 100 -12.92 -16.68 -11.02
N ALA A 101 -14.15 -17.10 -10.73
CA ALA A 101 -15.37 -16.31 -10.91
C ALA A 101 -15.44 -15.05 -10.03
N GLN A 102 -14.64 -14.99 -8.96
CA GLN A 102 -14.60 -13.83 -8.07
C GLN A 102 -13.72 -12.69 -8.64
N GLY A 103 -12.96 -12.94 -9.72
CA GLY A 103 -12.27 -11.89 -10.48
C GLY A 103 -11.07 -11.24 -9.78
N TYR A 104 -10.68 -11.68 -8.58
CA TYR A 104 -9.55 -11.11 -7.83
C TYR A 104 -8.22 -11.22 -8.56
N SER A 105 -8.01 -12.28 -9.34
CA SER A 105 -6.83 -12.43 -10.21
C SER A 105 -6.71 -11.27 -11.20
N GLY A 106 -7.83 -10.85 -11.79
CA GLY A 106 -7.90 -9.65 -12.64
C GLY A 106 -7.60 -8.38 -11.84
N LEU A 107 -8.24 -8.16 -10.70
CA LEU A 107 -8.01 -6.97 -9.87
C LEU A 107 -6.54 -6.84 -9.41
N ILE A 108 -5.93 -7.94 -9.00
CA ILE A 108 -4.51 -8.01 -8.62
C ILE A 108 -3.61 -7.67 -9.81
N LEU A 109 -3.85 -8.26 -10.98
CA LEU A 109 -3.06 -8.01 -12.20
C LEU A 109 -3.23 -6.58 -12.75
N TRP A 110 -4.46 -6.07 -12.76
CA TRP A 110 -4.77 -4.80 -13.40
C TRP A 110 -4.43 -3.60 -12.52
N VAL A 111 -4.61 -3.73 -11.21
CA VAL A 111 -4.63 -2.58 -10.30
C VAL A 111 -3.77 -2.83 -9.04
N GLY A 112 -3.53 -4.08 -8.63
CA GLY A 112 -2.63 -4.49 -7.52
C GLY A 112 -1.12 -4.32 -7.74
N SER A 113 -0.74 -3.67 -8.83
CA SER A 113 0.65 -3.48 -9.23
C SER A 113 1.15 -2.06 -8.93
N ILE A 114 2.33 -1.74 -9.46
CA ILE A 114 3.02 -0.44 -9.41
C ILE A 114 2.15 0.76 -9.83
N LYS A 115 1.03 0.52 -10.51
CA LYS A 115 0.05 1.55 -10.91
C LYS A 115 -0.59 2.27 -9.73
N ALA A 116 -0.87 1.56 -8.63
CA ALA A 116 -1.38 2.17 -7.40
C ALA A 116 -0.38 3.17 -6.81
N MET A 117 0.90 2.79 -6.83
CA MET A 117 1.99 3.65 -6.43
C MET A 117 2.13 4.85 -7.37
N LEU A 118 2.00 4.67 -8.69
CA LEU A 118 2.02 5.79 -9.65
C LEU A 118 0.91 6.81 -9.36
N LEU A 119 -0.30 6.36 -9.03
CA LEU A 119 -1.39 7.25 -8.64
C LEU A 119 -1.04 8.03 -7.38
N GLY A 120 -0.50 7.35 -6.36
CA GLY A 120 -0.04 8.00 -5.13
C GLY A 120 1.10 9.00 -5.36
N VAL A 121 2.00 8.74 -6.31
CA VAL A 121 3.06 9.67 -6.73
C VAL A 121 2.46 10.92 -7.36
N VAL A 122 1.52 10.77 -8.31
CA VAL A 122 0.84 11.92 -8.95
C VAL A 122 0.13 12.77 -7.91
N VAL A 123 -0.62 12.15 -6.99
CA VAL A 123 -1.30 12.87 -5.90
C VAL A 123 -0.30 13.55 -4.98
N GLY A 124 0.82 12.90 -4.63
CA GLY A 124 1.88 13.49 -3.81
C GLY A 124 2.51 14.73 -4.46
N ILE A 125 2.76 14.69 -5.78
CA ILE A 125 3.24 15.84 -6.55
C ILE A 125 2.21 16.96 -6.51
N CYS A 126 0.93 16.68 -6.77
CA CYS A 126 -0.14 17.68 -6.70
C CYS A 126 -0.24 18.32 -5.32
N LEU A 127 -0.26 17.52 -4.24
CA LEU A 127 -0.33 18.02 -2.86
C LEU A 127 0.90 18.84 -2.47
N HIS A 128 2.06 18.56 -3.05
CA HIS A 128 3.25 19.37 -2.80
C HIS A 128 3.21 20.73 -3.51
N TYR A 129 2.84 20.75 -4.79
CA TYR A 129 2.94 21.96 -5.62
C TYR A 129 1.70 22.85 -5.57
N VAL A 130 0.49 22.29 -5.53
CA VAL A 130 -0.76 23.05 -5.61
C VAL A 130 -0.88 24.07 -4.45
N PRO A 131 -0.67 23.72 -3.16
CA PRO A 131 -0.75 24.68 -2.08
C PRO A 131 0.31 25.78 -2.17
N ARG A 132 1.52 25.45 -2.66
CA ARG A 132 2.60 26.42 -2.86
C ARG A 132 2.29 27.42 -3.95
N ILE A 133 1.62 26.99 -5.02
CA ILE A 133 1.13 27.85 -6.10
C ILE A 133 0.05 28.79 -5.57
N PHE A 134 -0.95 28.26 -4.85
CA PHE A 134 -2.00 29.09 -4.24
C PHE A 134 -1.44 30.12 -3.26
N ARG A 135 -0.47 29.74 -2.42
CA ARG A 135 0.18 30.68 -1.50
C ARG A 135 0.93 31.79 -2.22
N LYS A 136 1.58 31.50 -3.35
CA LYS A 136 2.22 32.53 -4.19
C LYS A 136 1.21 33.45 -4.86
N LEU A 137 0.06 32.92 -5.27
CA LEU A 137 -1.01 33.70 -5.90
C LEU A 137 -1.75 34.58 -4.89
N ALA A 138 -1.94 34.13 -3.65
CA ALA A 138 -2.62 34.88 -2.59
C ALA A 138 -1.78 36.01 -1.96
N VAL A 139 -0.48 36.06 -2.24
CA VAL A 139 0.46 37.11 -1.79
C VAL A 139 0.68 38.18 -2.87
N ARG A 140 0.07 38.02 -4.06
CA ARG A 140 -0.08 39.07 -5.07
C ARG A 140 -1.41 39.76 -4.92
#